data_AF-A0A645B074-F1
#
_entry.id   AF-A0A645B074-F1
#
_cell.length_a   1.000
_cell.length_b   1.000
_cell.length_c   1.000
_cell.angle_alpha   90.00
_cell.angle_beta   90.00
_cell.angle_gamma   90.00
#
_symmetry.space_group_name_H-M   'P 1'
#
loop_
_entity.id
_entity.type
_entity.pdbx_description
1 polymer ?
#
loop_
_entity_poly.entity_id
_entity_poly.type
_entity_poly.pdbx_seq_one_letter_code
_entity_poly.pdbx_strand_id
1 'polypeptide(L)'
;MPQYYVEQSHPAIIDVDTFKIVRELLKSAGERYKPKSPVNARYPFTGKIICGNCGKNFQRKTTKGRVGWLCATYLERGRSACPAKQIPETALLDACAEALGLPSFDEVEFRKKISRIEVTGTNTLRFVFIYDGIRVVMWKDRSRSESWTAEMKQAAREKSLAIKEALNGGSNPEKGNEN
;
A
#
# COMPACT_ATOMS: atom_id res chain seq x y z
N MET A 1 -29.67 12.33 -12.84
CA MET A 1 -30.06 12.87 -14.18
C MET A 1 -29.98 11.74 -15.19
N PRO A 2 -30.92 11.63 -16.15
CA PRO A 2 -30.90 10.59 -17.17
C PRO A 2 -29.86 10.89 -18.27
N GLN A 3 -29.18 9.84 -18.74
CA GLN A 3 -28.22 9.89 -19.85
C GLN A 3 -28.92 9.42 -21.13
N TYR A 4 -28.94 10.26 -22.16
CA TYR A 4 -29.54 9.95 -23.45
C TYR A 4 -28.44 9.65 -24.48
N TYR A 5 -28.60 8.56 -25.22
CA TYR A 5 -27.74 8.18 -26.33
C TYR A 5 -28.49 8.48 -27.63
N VAL A 6 -27.97 9.41 -28.43
CA VAL A 6 -28.53 9.78 -29.74
C VAL A 6 -27.67 9.14 -30.81
N GLU A 7 -28.27 8.27 -31.62
CA GLU A 7 -27.61 7.64 -32.75
C GLU A 7 -27.59 8.59 -33.96
N GLN A 8 -26.52 8.51 -34.78
CA GLN A 8 -26.42 9.17 -36.10
C GLN A 8 -26.47 10.71 -36.12
N SER A 9 -26.02 11.39 -35.06
CA SER A 9 -25.96 12.87 -35.04
C SER A 9 -24.99 13.47 -36.07
N HIS A 10 -24.10 12.68 -36.66
CA HIS A 10 -23.14 13.08 -37.68
C HIS A 10 -22.79 11.87 -38.56
N PRO A 11 -22.39 12.11 -39.83
CA PRO A 11 -21.99 11.04 -40.74
C PRO A 11 -20.86 10.20 -40.13
N ALA A 12 -21.01 8.88 -40.23
CA ALA A 12 -20.05 7.96 -39.66
C ALA A 12 -18.71 8.05 -40.40
N ILE A 13 -17.61 8.18 -39.65
CA ILE A 13 -16.24 8.24 -40.20
C ILE A 13 -15.83 6.88 -40.78
N ILE A 14 -16.32 5.80 -40.17
CA ILE A 14 -16.13 4.41 -40.62
C ILE A 14 -17.48 3.70 -40.58
N ASP A 15 -17.64 2.66 -41.39
CA ASP A 15 -18.86 1.87 -41.38
C ASP A 15 -19.04 1.12 -40.05
N VAL A 16 -20.31 0.83 -39.74
CA VAL A 16 -20.70 0.19 -38.48
C VAL A 16 -20.15 -1.23 -38.37
N ASP A 17 -19.93 -1.92 -39.48
CA ASP A 17 -19.45 -3.30 -39.51
C ASP A 17 -17.95 -3.34 -39.15
N THR A 18 -17.13 -2.48 -39.76
CA THR A 18 -15.72 -2.27 -39.42
C THR A 18 -15.58 -1.88 -37.95
N PHE A 19 -16.42 -0.97 -37.44
CA PHE A 19 -16.39 -0.60 -36.01
C PHE A 19 -16.70 -1.79 -35.09
N LYS A 20 -17.68 -2.62 -35.45
CA LYS A 20 -18.01 -3.83 -34.69
C LYS A 20 -16.87 -4.85 -34.71
N ILE A 21 -16.28 -5.08 -35.87
CA ILE A 21 -15.13 -5.99 -36.05
C ILE A 21 -13.97 -5.53 -35.17
N VAL A 22 -13.61 -4.25 -35.21
CA VAL A 22 -12.52 -3.70 -34.40
C VAL A 22 -12.83 -3.80 -32.90
N ARG A 23 -14.07 -3.54 -32.48
CA ARG A 23 -14.49 -3.74 -31.07
C ARG A 23 -14.31 -5.19 -30.62
N GLU A 24 -14.70 -6.15 -31.45
CA GLU A 24 -14.56 -7.58 -31.13
C GLU A 24 -13.08 -8.00 -31.10
N LEU A 25 -12.26 -7.47 -32.00
CA LEU A 25 -10.81 -7.67 -32.00
C LEU A 25 -10.15 -7.09 -30.74
N LEU A 26 -10.53 -5.89 -30.31
CA LEU A 26 -10.04 -5.27 -29.08
C LEU A 26 -10.45 -6.07 -27.84
N LYS A 27 -11.71 -6.53 -27.80
CA LYS A 27 -12.21 -7.37 -26.70
C LYS A 27 -11.45 -8.69 -26.62
N SER A 28 -11.33 -9.41 -27.74
CA SER A 28 -10.59 -10.67 -27.81
C SER A 28 -9.09 -10.50 -27.54
N ALA A 29 -8.46 -9.40 -27.94
CA ALA A 29 -7.08 -9.09 -27.56
C ALA A 29 -6.98 -8.83 -26.05
N GLY A 30 -7.89 -8.04 -25.47
CA GLY A 30 -7.95 -7.80 -24.04
C GLY A 30 -8.13 -9.07 -23.21
N GLU A 31 -8.87 -10.06 -23.72
CA GLU A 31 -9.04 -11.38 -23.10
C GLU A 31 -7.81 -12.28 -23.27
N ARG A 32 -7.22 -12.34 -24.47
CA ARG A 32 -6.02 -13.15 -24.79
C ARG A 32 -4.80 -12.73 -23.97
N TYR A 33 -4.59 -11.43 -23.80
CA TYR A 33 -3.47 -10.87 -23.03
C TYR A 33 -3.86 -10.52 -21.59
N LYS A 34 -5.05 -10.95 -21.13
CA LYS A 34 -5.44 -10.78 -19.73
C LYS A 34 -4.52 -11.63 -18.87
N PRO A 35 -3.74 -11.03 -17.96
CA PRO A 35 -2.85 -11.81 -17.13
C PRO A 35 -3.67 -12.74 -16.21
N LYS A 36 -3.29 -14.01 -16.12
CA LYS A 36 -4.01 -15.08 -15.38
C LYS A 36 -4.27 -14.73 -13.90
N SER A 37 -3.40 -13.91 -13.33
CA SER A 37 -3.70 -13.11 -12.14
C SER A 37 -3.38 -11.67 -12.49
N PRO A 38 -4.06 -10.67 -11.90
CA PRO A 38 -3.60 -9.29 -12.03
C PRO A 38 -2.11 -9.27 -11.68
N VAL A 39 -1.25 -8.73 -12.54
CA VAL A 39 0.19 -8.54 -12.21
C VAL A 39 0.36 -7.78 -10.88
N ASN A 40 -0.70 -7.08 -10.49
CA ASN A 40 -0.89 -6.30 -9.28
C ASN A 40 -1.42 -7.12 -8.06
N ALA A 41 -1.75 -8.41 -8.18
CA ALA A 41 -2.42 -9.17 -7.11
C ALA A 41 -1.47 -9.62 -5.97
N ARG A 42 -0.20 -9.22 -6.00
CA ARG A 42 0.81 -9.64 -5.01
C ARG A 42 0.51 -9.12 -3.60
N TYR A 43 -0.17 -7.99 -3.48
CA TYR A 43 -0.50 -7.39 -2.18
C TYR A 43 -1.93 -6.85 -2.14
N PRO A 44 -2.64 -6.95 -1.01
CA PRO A 44 -4.06 -6.60 -0.89
C PRO A 44 -4.41 -5.19 -1.37
N PHE A 45 -3.50 -4.23 -1.17
CA PHE A 45 -3.74 -2.82 -1.44
C PHE A 45 -3.28 -2.34 -2.83
N THR A 46 -2.67 -3.22 -3.62
CA THR A 46 -2.11 -2.82 -4.92
C THR A 46 -3.22 -2.37 -5.86
N GLY A 47 -3.10 -1.16 -6.40
CA GLY A 47 -4.11 -0.57 -7.28
C GLY A 47 -5.42 -0.18 -6.58
N LYS A 48 -5.51 -0.36 -5.25
CA LYS A 48 -6.67 0.04 -4.45
C LYS A 48 -6.50 1.43 -3.85
N ILE A 49 -5.27 1.86 -3.57
CA ILE A 49 -4.97 3.15 -2.95
C ILE A 49 -4.71 4.21 -4.02
N ILE A 50 -5.52 5.25 -4.03
CA ILE A 50 -5.49 6.38 -4.96
C ILE A 50 -5.14 7.66 -4.20
N CYS A 51 -4.25 8.48 -4.76
CA CYS A 51 -3.91 9.78 -4.21
C CYS A 51 -4.98 10.83 -4.51
N GLY A 52 -5.53 11.46 -3.47
CA GLY A 52 -6.47 12.58 -3.61
C GLY A 52 -5.83 13.85 -4.17
N ASN A 53 -4.49 13.99 -4.11
CA ASN A 53 -3.79 15.17 -4.65
C ASN A 53 -3.51 15.07 -6.16
N CYS A 54 -3.07 13.91 -6.66
CA CYS A 54 -2.65 13.76 -8.07
C CYS A 54 -3.38 12.65 -8.84
N GLY A 55 -4.28 11.91 -8.21
CA GLY A 55 -5.06 10.83 -8.83
C GLY A 55 -4.28 9.55 -9.16
N LYS A 56 -2.94 9.54 -8.99
CA LYS A 56 -2.13 8.34 -9.22
C LYS A 56 -2.23 7.34 -8.06
N ASN A 57 -1.95 6.07 -8.36
CA ASN A 57 -1.94 5.01 -7.37
C ASN A 57 -0.73 5.11 -6.43
N PHE A 58 -0.88 4.54 -5.23
CA PHE A 58 0.26 4.29 -4.35
C PHE A 58 0.97 2.98 -4.72
N GLN A 59 2.27 2.97 -4.50
CA GLN A 59 3.16 1.84 -4.72
C GLN A 59 3.78 1.39 -3.39
N ARG A 60 3.83 0.07 -3.20
CA ARG A 60 4.52 -0.54 -2.06
C ARG A 60 6.03 -0.42 -2.23
N LYS A 61 6.72 0.00 -1.19
CA LYS A 61 8.18 0.05 -1.10
C LYS A 61 8.64 -0.57 0.23
N THR A 62 9.68 -1.37 0.16
CA THR A 62 10.35 -1.92 1.33
C THR A 62 11.67 -1.18 1.54
N THR A 63 11.93 -0.69 2.74
CA THR A 63 13.17 0.01 3.11
C THR A 63 13.61 -0.46 4.49
N LYS A 64 14.81 -1.04 4.58
CA LYS A 64 15.40 -1.54 5.84
C LYS A 64 14.43 -2.44 6.63
N GLY A 65 13.74 -3.35 5.93
CA GLY A 65 12.76 -4.27 6.52
C GLY A 65 11.40 -3.65 6.87
N ARG A 66 11.21 -2.34 6.70
CA ARG A 66 9.92 -1.66 6.89
C ARG A 66 9.22 -1.49 5.56
N VAL A 67 7.91 -1.69 5.57
CA VAL A 67 7.07 -1.56 4.38
C VAL A 67 6.23 -0.30 4.47
N GLY A 68 6.24 0.48 3.40
CA GLY A 68 5.37 1.63 3.25
C GLY A 68 4.79 1.73 1.85
N TRP A 69 3.73 2.53 1.75
CA TRP A 69 3.04 2.85 0.51
C TRP A 69 3.27 4.34 0.22
N LEU A 70 3.73 4.64 -1.00
CA LEU A 70 4.03 6.00 -1.44
C LEU A 70 3.32 6.30 -2.76
N CYS A 71 2.89 7.53 -2.95
CA CYS A 71 2.32 7.98 -4.21
C CYS A 71 3.32 7.80 -5.36
N ALA A 72 2.90 7.25 -6.50
CA ALA A 72 3.76 7.08 -7.67
C ALA A 72 4.36 8.41 -8.17
N THR A 73 3.57 9.50 -8.20
CA THR A 73 4.08 10.84 -8.58
C THR A 73 5.15 11.35 -7.62
N TYR A 74 4.97 11.12 -6.32
CA TYR A 74 5.98 11.49 -5.31
C TYR A 74 7.27 10.70 -5.54
N LEU A 75 7.17 9.40 -5.84
CA LEU A 75 8.34 8.56 -6.10
C LEU A 75 9.10 8.98 -7.37
N GLU A 76 8.37 9.33 -8.42
CA GLU A 76 8.96 9.69 -9.72
C GLU A 76 9.50 11.12 -9.76
N ARG A 77 8.81 12.06 -9.13
CA ARG A 77 9.04 13.52 -9.31
C ARG A 77 9.27 14.27 -8.00
N GLY A 78 9.23 13.58 -6.86
CA GLY A 78 9.49 14.14 -5.55
C GLY A 78 8.32 14.95 -4.95
N ARG A 79 8.63 15.60 -3.82
CA ARG A 79 7.65 16.32 -2.98
C ARG A 79 7.04 17.55 -3.65
N SER A 80 7.78 18.21 -4.54
CA SER A 80 7.28 19.37 -5.29
C SER A 80 6.12 19.01 -6.21
N ALA A 81 6.13 17.80 -6.77
CA ALA A 81 5.09 17.33 -7.68
C ALA A 81 3.87 16.75 -6.96
N CYS A 82 4.05 16.14 -5.79
CA CYS A 82 2.94 15.65 -4.98
C CYS A 82 3.33 15.68 -3.49
N PRO A 83 2.58 16.35 -2.60
CA PRO A 83 2.89 16.42 -1.18
C PRO A 83 2.40 15.19 -0.39
N ALA A 84 1.96 14.13 -1.08
CA ALA A 84 1.40 12.94 -0.44
C ALA A 84 2.40 12.28 0.52
N LYS A 85 1.93 12.01 1.73
CA LYS A 85 2.74 11.40 2.79
C LYS A 85 2.91 9.90 2.57
N GLN A 86 4.06 9.37 2.97
CA GLN A 86 4.28 7.93 3.03
C GLN A 86 3.39 7.31 4.13
N ILE A 87 2.84 6.16 3.79
CA ILE A 87 1.91 5.42 4.61
C ILE A 87 2.58 4.13 5.10
N PRO A 88 2.70 3.87 6.40
CA PRO A 88 3.15 2.56 6.88
C PRO A 88 2.15 1.45 6.54
N GLU A 89 2.62 0.28 6.11
CA GLU A 89 1.74 -0.87 5.81
C GLU A 89 0.93 -1.31 7.03
N THR A 90 1.52 -1.26 8.23
CA THR A 90 0.81 -1.58 9.48
C THR A 90 -0.37 -0.63 9.73
N ALA A 91 -0.16 0.68 9.53
CA ALA A 91 -1.21 1.68 9.70
C ALA A 91 -2.35 1.50 8.70
N LEU A 92 -2.06 1.02 7.47
CA LEU A 92 -3.09 0.66 6.51
C LEU A 92 -3.90 -0.55 6.95
N LEU A 93 -3.23 -1.60 7.44
CA LEU A 93 -3.90 -2.81 7.91
C LEU A 93 -4.86 -2.47 9.07
N ASP A 94 -4.37 -1.70 10.05
CA ASP A 94 -5.17 -1.27 11.21
C ASP A 94 -6.36 -0.41 10.78
N ALA A 95 -6.13 0.58 9.90
CA ALA A 95 -7.20 1.43 9.39
C ALA A 95 -8.23 0.66 8.54
N CYS A 96 -7.81 -0.39 7.82
CA CYS A 96 -8.71 -1.26 7.07
C CYS A 96 -9.56 -2.12 8.01
N ALA A 97 -8.95 -2.70 9.06
CA ALA A 97 -9.69 -3.47 10.06
C ALA A 97 -10.73 -2.58 10.76
N GLU A 98 -10.34 -1.37 11.16
CA GLU A 98 -11.25 -0.35 11.71
C GLU A 98 -12.38 0.00 10.73
N ALA A 99 -12.05 0.28 9.47
CA ALA A 99 -13.05 0.61 8.45
C ALA A 99 -14.05 -0.53 8.23
N LEU A 100 -13.59 -1.79 8.27
CA LEU A 100 -14.43 -2.98 8.12
C LEU A 100 -15.16 -3.38 9.42
N GLY A 101 -14.78 -2.81 10.57
CA GLY A 101 -15.30 -3.20 11.89
C GLY A 101 -14.83 -4.59 12.33
N LEU A 102 -13.65 -5.01 11.88
CA LEU A 102 -13.05 -6.32 12.19
C LEU A 102 -11.94 -6.18 13.24
N PRO A 103 -11.69 -7.23 14.06
CA PRO A 103 -10.60 -7.21 15.04
C PRO A 103 -9.21 -7.25 14.39
N SER A 104 -9.13 -7.75 13.16
CA SER A 104 -7.89 -7.81 12.37
C SER A 104 -8.20 -7.65 10.88
N PHE A 105 -7.17 -7.36 10.09
CA PHE A 105 -7.31 -7.23 8.65
C PHE A 105 -7.59 -8.58 7.99
N ASP A 106 -8.71 -8.67 7.27
CA ASP A 106 -9.04 -9.80 6.41
C ASP A 106 -9.04 -9.37 4.93
N GLU A 107 -8.20 -10.04 4.13
CA GLU A 107 -8.03 -9.69 2.71
C GLU A 107 -9.27 -10.03 1.86
N VAL A 108 -9.97 -11.12 2.18
CA VAL A 108 -11.15 -11.56 1.43
C VAL A 108 -12.27 -10.55 1.60
N GLU A 109 -12.51 -10.16 2.85
CA GLU A 109 -13.55 -9.19 3.19
C GLU A 109 -13.21 -7.80 2.65
N PHE A 110 -11.93 -7.41 2.73
CA PHE A 110 -11.43 -6.18 2.13
C PHE A 110 -11.73 -6.12 0.62
N ARG A 111 -11.37 -7.17 -0.14
CA ARG A 111 -11.59 -7.20 -1.59
C ARG A 111 -13.08 -7.19 -1.96
N LYS A 112 -13.91 -7.83 -1.13
CA LYS A 112 -15.35 -7.93 -1.36
C LYS A 112 -16.10 -6.63 -1.06
N LYS A 113 -15.71 -5.92 -0.01
CA LYS A 113 -16.42 -4.71 0.46
C LYS A 113 -15.83 -3.40 -0.04
N ILE A 114 -14.51 -3.33 -0.25
CA ILE A 114 -13.81 -2.08 -0.57
C ILE A 114 -13.46 -2.00 -2.05
N SER A 115 -14.01 -0.98 -2.70
CA SER A 115 -13.70 -0.66 -4.10
C SER A 115 -12.32 -0.03 -4.20
N ARG A 116 -12.08 1.05 -3.45
CA ARG A 116 -10.83 1.82 -3.44
C ARG A 116 -10.66 2.59 -2.13
N ILE A 117 -9.44 3.01 -1.86
CA ILE A 117 -9.04 3.89 -0.76
C ILE A 117 -8.51 5.18 -1.37
N GLU A 118 -9.07 6.31 -0.97
CA GLU A 118 -8.61 7.63 -1.41
C GLU A 118 -7.87 8.33 -0.27
N VAL A 119 -6.60 8.64 -0.50
CA VAL A 119 -5.76 9.32 0.47
C VAL A 119 -5.99 10.81 0.35
N THR A 120 -6.64 11.40 1.34
CA THR A 120 -6.97 12.83 1.37
C THR A 120 -6.19 13.50 2.49
N GLY A 121 -5.54 14.62 2.21
CA GLY A 121 -4.74 15.32 3.22
C GLY A 121 -3.53 14.51 3.72
N THR A 122 -3.12 14.74 4.96
CA THR A 122 -1.87 14.18 5.52
C THR A 122 -2.03 12.77 6.07
N ASN A 123 -3.14 12.49 6.75
CA ASN A 123 -3.34 11.26 7.53
C ASN A 123 -4.76 10.68 7.38
N THR A 124 -5.53 11.12 6.39
CA THR A 124 -6.93 10.73 6.24
C THR A 124 -7.11 9.78 5.08
N LEU A 125 -7.71 8.63 5.36
CA LEU A 125 -8.10 7.62 4.39
C LEU A 125 -9.61 7.60 4.22
N ARG A 126 -10.05 7.78 2.98
CA ARG A 126 -11.44 7.65 2.59
C ARG A 126 -11.66 6.30 1.91
N PHE A 127 -12.26 5.38 2.63
CA PHE A 127 -12.63 4.05 2.16
C PHE A 127 -13.95 4.14 1.39
N VAL A 128 -13.90 3.82 0.09
CA VAL A 128 -15.09 3.74 -0.76
C VAL A 128 -15.54 2.29 -0.82
N PHE A 129 -16.66 2.00 -0.17
CA PHE A 129 -17.30 0.69 -0.18
C PHE A 129 -18.06 0.49 -1.48
N ILE A 130 -18.22 -0.76 -1.89
CA ILE A 130 -18.98 -1.11 -3.09
C ILE A 130 -20.49 -0.87 -2.84
N TYR A 131 -20.97 -1.17 -1.64
CA TYR A 131 -22.39 -1.12 -1.28
C TYR A 131 -22.71 -0.19 -0.09
N ASP A 132 -21.78 -0.04 0.86
CA ASP A 132 -21.98 0.66 2.14
C ASP A 132 -21.54 2.15 2.13
N GLY A 133 -21.41 2.76 0.96
CA GLY A 133 -21.03 4.17 0.84
C GLY A 133 -19.56 4.45 1.17
N ILE A 134 -19.29 5.48 1.97
CA ILE A 134 -17.92 5.95 2.24
C ILE A 134 -17.69 6.02 3.75
N ARG A 135 -16.54 5.50 4.20
CA ARG A 135 -16.05 5.72 5.57
C ARG A 135 -14.73 6.47 5.54
N VAL A 136 -14.55 7.38 6.49
CA VAL A 136 -13.33 8.17 6.63
C VAL A 136 -12.65 7.76 7.93
N VAL A 137 -11.41 7.29 7.83
CA VAL A 137 -10.58 6.89 8.96
C VAL A 137 -9.32 7.73 8.94
N MET A 138 -8.86 8.15 10.11
CA MET A 138 -7.58 8.85 10.26
C MET A 138 -6.58 7.90 10.90
N TRP A 139 -5.49 7.57 10.19
CA TRP A 139 -4.42 6.83 10.86
C TRP A 139 -3.61 7.77 11.75
N LYS A 140 -3.00 7.19 12.77
CA LYS A 140 -2.04 7.88 13.62
C LYS A 140 -0.63 7.60 13.12
N ASP A 141 0.21 8.64 13.10
CA ASP A 141 1.64 8.41 12.94
C ASP A 141 2.15 7.61 14.13
N ARG A 142 2.95 6.59 13.86
CA ARG A 142 3.65 5.89 14.93
C ARG A 142 4.61 6.87 15.60
N SER A 143 4.38 7.19 16.87
CA SER A 143 5.35 8.00 17.61
C SER A 143 6.67 7.22 17.71
N ARG A 144 7.81 7.93 17.64
CA ARG A 144 9.14 7.29 17.79
C ARG A 144 9.24 6.51 19.10
N SER A 145 8.50 6.91 20.14
CA SER A 145 8.45 6.23 21.46
C SER A 145 7.73 4.87 21.44
N GLU A 146 6.78 4.67 20.51
CA GLU A 146 5.99 3.43 20.36
C GLU A 146 6.69 2.40 19.45
N SER A 147 7.84 2.77 18.88
CA SER A 147 8.68 1.85 18.09
C SER A 147 9.43 0.82 18.95
N TRP A 148 9.36 0.96 20.26
CA TRP A 148 9.93 0.03 21.24
C TRP A 148 8.80 -0.77 21.90
N THR A 149 8.43 -1.91 21.31
CA THR A 149 7.62 -2.90 22.05
C THR A 149 8.39 -3.39 23.27
N ALA A 150 7.71 -3.86 24.30
CA ALA A 150 8.37 -4.38 25.51
C ALA A 150 9.40 -5.48 25.16
N GLU A 151 9.05 -6.36 24.22
CA GLU A 151 9.96 -7.37 23.66
C GLU A 151 11.20 -6.76 22.97
N MET A 152 11.04 -5.70 22.18
CA MET A 152 12.18 -5.05 21.52
C MET A 152 13.10 -4.34 22.52
N LYS A 153 12.55 -3.79 23.62
CA LYS A 153 13.36 -3.24 24.73
C LYS A 153 14.15 -4.33 25.43
N GLN A 154 13.54 -5.49 25.63
CA GLN A 154 14.18 -6.63 26.29
C GLN A 154 15.27 -7.26 25.42
N ALA A 155 14.99 -7.51 24.14
CA ALA A 155 15.97 -8.04 23.19
C ALA A 155 17.16 -7.09 22.98
N ALA A 156 16.95 -5.77 23.00
CA ALA A 156 18.04 -4.80 22.95
C ALA A 156 18.86 -4.76 24.26
N ARG A 157 18.20 -4.95 25.41
CA ARG A 157 18.87 -5.06 26.72
C ARG A 157 19.73 -6.32 26.77
N GLU A 158 19.22 -7.46 26.32
CA GLU A 158 19.95 -8.73 26.24
C GLU A 158 21.15 -8.63 25.29
N LYS A 159 20.98 -8.04 24.10
CA LYS A 159 22.10 -7.79 23.19
C LYS A 159 23.17 -6.87 23.80
N SER A 160 22.76 -5.83 24.53
CA SER A 160 23.69 -4.93 25.21
C SER A 160 24.42 -5.62 26.37
N LEU A 161 23.75 -6.52 27.09
CA LEU A 161 24.34 -7.31 28.16
C LEU A 161 25.36 -8.30 27.59
N ALA A 162 24.99 -9.05 26.56
CA ALA A 162 25.86 -10.01 25.89
C ALA A 162 27.12 -9.36 25.31
N ILE A 163 26.99 -8.16 24.73
CA ILE A 163 28.14 -7.38 24.25
C ILE A 163 29.05 -6.96 25.42
N LYS A 164 28.48 -6.51 26.54
CA LYS A 164 29.28 -6.16 27.75
C LYS A 164 29.97 -7.37 28.36
N GLU A 165 29.30 -8.52 28.41
CA GLU A 165 29.88 -9.77 28.93
C GLU A 165 31.00 -10.29 28.03
N ALA A 166 30.84 -10.22 26.71
CA ALA A 166 31.90 -10.57 25.75
C ALA A 166 33.13 -9.65 25.86
N LEU A 167 32.93 -8.37 26.19
CA LEU A 167 34.03 -7.41 26.40
C LEU A 167 34.71 -7.58 27.77
N ASN A 168 33.98 -7.98 28.81
CA ASN A 168 34.52 -8.24 30.15
C ASN A 168 35.18 -9.63 30.29
N GLY A 169 34.85 -10.60 29.43
CA GLY A 169 35.42 -11.95 29.45
C GLY A 169 36.82 -12.07 28.80
N GLY A 170 37.41 -10.96 28.34
CA GLY A 170 38.65 -10.92 27.55
C GLY A 170 39.93 -10.54 28.32
N SER A 171 40.07 -10.91 29.59
CA SER A 171 41.30 -10.73 30.39
C SER A 171 41.36 -11.86 31.42
N ASN A 172 42.35 -12.75 31.54
CA ASN A 172 43.75 -12.85 31.11
C ASN A 172 44.18 -14.35 31.29
N PRO A 173 45.14 -14.92 30.55
CA PRO A 173 45.99 -15.96 31.12
C PRO A 173 47.42 -15.43 31.28
N GLU A 174 47.81 -15.24 32.54
CA GLU A 174 49.19 -15.08 32.96
C GLU A 174 50.02 -16.29 32.46
N LYS A 175 51.01 -16.04 31.61
CA LYS A 175 52.13 -16.97 31.45
C LYS A 175 53.28 -16.46 32.30
N GLY A 176 53.44 -17.11 33.45
CA GLY A 176 54.61 -16.99 34.31
C GLY A 176 55.88 -17.30 33.51
N ASN A 177 56.86 -16.43 33.69
CA ASN A 177 58.23 -16.62 33.27
C ASN A 177 58.96 -17.29 34.43
N GLU A 178 59.45 -18.52 34.24
CA GLU A 178 60.39 -19.18 35.15
C GLU A 178 61.69 -19.47 34.40
N ASN A 179 62.79 -19.19 35.10
CA ASN A 179 64.18 -19.16 34.64
C ASN A 179 64.73 -20.52 34.19
#